data_AF-A0A6B1HBL3-F1
#
_entry.id   AF-A0A6B1HBL3-F1
#
_cell.length_a   1.000
_cell.length_b   1.000
_cell.length_c   1.000
_cell.angle_alpha   90.00
_cell.angle_beta   90.00
_cell.angle_gamma   90.00
#
_symmetry.space_group_name_H-M   'P 1'
#
loop_
_entity.id
_entity.type
_entity.pdbx_description
1 polymer ?
#
loop_
_entity_poly.entity_id
_entity_poly.type
_entity_poly.pdbx_seq_one_letter_code
_entity_poly.pdbx_strand_id
1 'polypeptide(L)'
;IGPAGPTTATRMDKFTRTMLEQTGLLGMIGKAERGPVAVDAIRDLGAVSLIAVGGAAYLIARAITKSTRLAFEDLGMEAIYEFEVKDMPVTVSVDSLGESVHVTGPQTWARRIENRIAAATVD
;
A
#
# COMPACT_ATOMS: atom_id res chain seq x y z
N ILE A 1 20.52 -0.65 5.32
CA ILE A 1 19.98 0.72 5.18
C ILE A 1 19.41 1.18 6.53
N GLY A 2 19.30 2.48 6.79
CA GLY A 2 18.60 3.00 7.99
C GLY A 2 17.09 2.67 7.96
N PRO A 3 16.30 3.21 8.92
CA PRO A 3 14.86 3.02 8.92
C PRO A 3 14.22 3.43 7.58
N ALA A 4 13.48 2.50 6.95
CA ALA A 4 12.91 2.66 5.62
C ALA A 4 11.39 2.45 5.69
N GLY A 5 10.69 3.43 6.25
CA GLY A 5 9.24 3.39 6.43
C GLY A 5 8.49 3.78 5.15
N PRO A 6 7.23 3.33 4.98
CA PRO A 6 6.40 3.74 3.88
C PRO A 6 5.98 5.21 3.99
N THR A 7 5.72 5.81 2.84
CA THR A 7 5.19 7.17 2.74
C THR A 7 3.70 7.16 2.40
N THR A 8 2.99 8.25 2.68
CA THR A 8 1.53 8.33 2.44
C THR A 8 1.23 8.19 0.94
N ALA A 9 0.50 7.14 0.60
CA ALA A 9 0.25 6.70 -0.78
C ALA A 9 -0.54 7.74 -1.58
N THR A 10 -1.54 8.37 -0.96
CA THR A 10 -2.45 9.33 -1.59
C THR A 10 -1.74 10.51 -2.26
N ARG A 11 -0.56 10.91 -1.76
CA ARG A 11 0.23 12.00 -2.38
C ARG A 11 0.68 11.68 -3.81
N MET A 12 0.77 10.39 -4.14
CA MET A 12 1.22 9.89 -5.43
C MET A 12 0.07 9.54 -6.39
N ASP A 13 -1.19 9.60 -5.96
CA ASP A 13 -2.34 9.10 -6.74
C ASP A 13 -2.49 9.80 -8.10
N LYS A 14 -2.17 11.09 -8.18
CA LYS A 14 -2.21 11.86 -9.44
C LYS A 14 -1.22 11.36 -10.50
N PHE A 15 -0.21 10.59 -10.10
CA PHE A 15 0.79 10.02 -10.99
C PHE A 15 0.55 8.53 -11.28
N THR A 16 -0.30 7.86 -10.48
CA THR A 16 -0.45 6.40 -10.51
C THR A 16 -0.77 5.86 -11.90
N ARG A 17 -1.77 6.42 -12.59
CA ARG A 17 -2.15 5.98 -13.94
C ARG A 17 -0.98 6.04 -14.91
N THR A 18 -0.35 7.21 -15.02
CA THR A 18 0.79 7.42 -15.92
C THR A 18 1.93 6.45 -15.60
N MET A 19 2.24 6.24 -14.32
CA MET A 19 3.30 5.30 -13.93
C MET A 19 2.96 3.87 -14.36
N LEU A 20 1.75 3.38 -14.05
CA LEU A 20 1.34 2.02 -14.39
C LEU A 20 1.34 1.79 -15.92
N GLU A 21 0.80 2.73 -16.70
CA GLU A 21 0.74 2.64 -18.16
C GLU A 21 2.13 2.65 -18.83
N GLN A 22 3.05 3.49 -18.34
CA GLN A 22 4.35 3.69 -18.98
C GLN A 22 5.41 2.67 -18.56
N THR A 23 5.28 2.09 -17.37
CA THR A 23 6.34 1.24 -16.79
C THR A 23 5.97 -0.23 -16.72
N GLY A 24 4.68 -0.58 -16.81
CA GLY A 24 4.21 -1.96 -16.61
C GLY A 24 4.38 -2.46 -15.18
N LEU A 25 4.49 -1.55 -14.19
CA LEU A 25 4.56 -1.91 -12.78
C LEU A 25 3.31 -2.71 -12.36
N LEU A 26 3.54 -3.82 -11.66
CA LEU A 26 2.46 -4.72 -11.19
C LEU A 26 1.82 -4.25 -9.89
N GLY A 27 2.50 -3.41 -9.12
CA GLY A 27 1.98 -2.93 -7.86
C GLY A 27 2.84 -1.89 -7.17
N MET A 28 2.32 -1.36 -6.07
CA MET A 28 2.92 -0.27 -5.31
C MET A 28 2.82 -0.55 -3.81
N ILE A 29 3.82 -0.11 -3.04
CA ILE A 29 3.81 -0.20 -1.57
C ILE A 29 3.79 1.22 -0.98
N GLY A 30 2.89 1.47 -0.03
CA GLY A 30 2.79 2.75 0.68
C GLY A 30 2.15 2.60 2.07
N LYS A 31 1.64 3.69 2.62
CA LYS A 31 0.74 3.69 3.78
C LYS A 31 -0.50 4.54 3.52
N ALA A 32 -1.54 4.34 4.33
CA ALA A 32 -2.86 4.94 4.18
C ALA A 32 -3.60 4.50 2.90
N GLU A 33 -4.82 5.00 2.75
CA GLU A 33 -5.73 4.69 1.65
C GLU A 33 -5.28 5.26 0.30
N ARG A 34 -5.81 4.66 -0.77
CA ARG A 34 -5.80 5.21 -2.12
C ARG A 34 -7.11 5.95 -2.38
N GLY A 35 -7.01 7.09 -3.05
CA GLY A 35 -8.17 7.81 -3.58
C GLY A 35 -8.77 7.13 -4.81
N PRO A 36 -9.97 7.55 -5.23
CA PRO A 36 -10.72 6.91 -6.32
C PRO A 36 -9.95 6.88 -7.64
N VAL A 37 -9.23 7.95 -7.97
CA VAL A 37 -8.42 8.04 -9.21
C VAL A 37 -7.36 6.95 -9.29
N ALA A 38 -6.70 6.64 -8.17
CA ALA A 38 -5.71 5.57 -8.11
C ALA A 38 -6.37 4.19 -8.11
N VAL A 39 -7.50 4.01 -7.41
CA VAL A 39 -8.25 2.74 -7.42
C VAL A 39 -8.74 2.39 -8.82
N ASP A 40 -9.26 3.37 -9.57
CA ASP A 40 -9.67 3.17 -10.96
C ASP A 40 -8.49 2.78 -11.85
N ALA A 41 -7.34 3.46 -11.71
CA ALA A 41 -6.13 3.11 -12.45
C ALA A 41 -5.62 1.69 -12.12
N ILE A 42 -5.69 1.30 -10.84
CA ILE A 42 -5.30 -0.04 -10.38
C ILE A 42 -6.20 -1.11 -11.03
N ARG A 43 -7.52 -0.91 -11.01
CA ARG A 43 -8.49 -1.81 -11.63
C ARG A 43 -8.28 -1.92 -13.14
N ASP A 44 -8.20 -0.79 -13.83
CA ASP A 44 -8.15 -0.76 -15.29
C ASP A 44 -6.87 -1.39 -15.84
N LEU A 45 -5.78 -1.38 -15.06
CA LEU A 45 -4.46 -1.90 -15.45
C LEU A 45 -4.10 -3.21 -14.76
N GLY A 46 -5.00 -3.77 -13.94
CA GLY A 46 -4.79 -5.04 -13.22
C GLY A 46 -3.63 -5.02 -12.21
N ALA A 47 -3.31 -3.85 -11.66
CA ALA A 47 -2.23 -3.69 -10.67
C ALA A 47 -2.72 -3.99 -9.24
N VAL A 48 -1.86 -3.84 -8.25
CA VAL A 48 -2.25 -3.91 -6.82
C VAL A 48 -1.65 -2.77 -6.00
N SER A 49 -2.35 -2.37 -4.92
CA SER A 49 -1.78 -1.48 -3.90
C SER A 49 -1.60 -2.25 -2.60
N LEU A 50 -0.39 -2.21 -2.07
CA LEU A 50 0.02 -2.84 -0.83
C LEU A 50 0.27 -1.77 0.23
N ILE A 51 -0.15 -2.03 1.47
CA ILE A 51 0.18 -1.19 2.62
C ILE A 51 1.23 -1.87 3.49
N ALA A 52 2.24 -1.09 3.88
CA ALA A 52 3.15 -1.44 4.95
C ALA A 52 2.76 -0.66 6.22
N VAL A 53 3.07 -1.21 7.39
CA VAL A 53 2.69 -0.61 8.67
C VAL A 53 3.46 0.69 8.92
N GLY A 54 2.74 1.80 9.04
CA GLY A 54 3.31 3.10 9.40
C GLY A 54 3.89 3.08 10.82
N GLY A 55 5.02 3.77 11.03
CA GLY A 55 5.69 3.84 12.34
C GLY A 55 6.60 2.66 12.68
N ALA A 56 6.53 1.57 11.91
CA ALA A 56 7.38 0.39 12.08
C ALA A 56 8.63 0.39 11.15
N ALA A 57 9.17 1.56 10.82
CA ALA A 57 10.20 1.74 9.79
C ALA A 57 11.47 0.89 10.02
N TYR A 58 11.86 0.69 11.29
CA TYR A 58 12.99 -0.17 11.63
C TYR A 58 12.70 -1.65 11.31
N LEU A 59 11.49 -2.14 11.62
CA LEU A 59 11.09 -3.52 11.33
C LEU A 59 11.00 -3.77 9.83
N ILE A 60 10.46 -2.81 9.09
CA ILE A 60 10.38 -2.89 7.62
C ILE A 60 11.77 -2.90 7.00
N ALA A 61 12.70 -2.08 7.50
CA ALA A 61 14.08 -2.07 7.00
C ALA A 61 14.81 -3.41 7.17
N ARG A 62 14.39 -4.27 8.11
CA ARG A 62 14.96 -5.62 8.26
C ARG A 62 14.61 -6.57 7.11
N ALA A 63 13.54 -6.29 6.37
CA ALA A 63 13.20 -7.04 5.17
C ALA A 63 14.05 -6.62 3.96
N ILE A 64 14.76 -5.49 4.02
CA ILE A 64 15.63 -5.02 2.94
C ILE A 64 17.01 -5.66 3.09
N THR A 65 17.34 -6.55 2.17
CA THR A 65 18.60 -7.31 2.15
C THR A 65 19.71 -6.61 1.37
N LYS A 66 19.35 -5.78 0.38
CA LYS A 66 20.29 -4.96 -0.40
C LYS A 66 19.64 -3.65 -0.84
N SER A 67 20.45 -2.61 -1.01
CA SER A 67 20.04 -1.29 -1.44
C SER A 67 21.06 -0.72 -2.41
N THR A 68 20.66 -0.49 -3.65
CA THR A 68 21.44 0.18 -4.69
C THR A 68 20.78 1.51 -5.03
N ARG A 69 21.53 2.61 -5.03
CA ARG A 69 21.01 3.90 -5.51
C ARG A 69 21.12 3.93 -7.03
N LEU A 70 20.05 4.27 -7.72
CA LEU A 70 19.96 4.21 -9.19
C LEU A 70 19.98 5.58 -9.87
N ALA A 71 19.28 6.57 -9.30
CA ALA A 71 19.14 7.88 -9.94
C ALA A 71 18.86 9.00 -8.93
N PHE A 72 19.12 10.24 -9.37
CA PHE A 72 18.83 11.48 -8.65
C PHE A 72 19.49 11.54 -7.27
N GLU A 73 20.81 11.27 -7.22
CA GLU A 73 21.57 11.20 -5.97
C GLU A 73 21.54 12.49 -5.14
N ASP A 74 21.38 13.62 -5.81
CA ASP A 74 21.26 14.96 -5.25
C ASP A 74 19.96 15.17 -4.45
N LEU A 75 18.94 14.34 -4.67
CA LEU A 75 17.68 14.37 -3.92
C LEU A 75 17.76 13.67 -2.54
N GLY A 76 18.94 13.14 -2.17
CA GLY A 76 19.16 12.55 -0.85
C GLY A 76 18.22 11.37 -0.57
N MET A 77 17.37 11.50 0.45
CA MET A 77 16.43 10.44 0.85
C MET A 77 15.28 10.20 -0.15
N GLU A 78 15.06 11.13 -1.10
CA GLU A 78 14.06 11.02 -2.17
C GLU A 78 14.67 10.48 -3.48
N ALA A 79 15.95 10.09 -3.48
CA ALA A 79 16.59 9.45 -4.62
C ALA A 79 15.90 8.12 -4.98
N ILE A 80 16.07 7.64 -6.21
CA ILE A 80 15.53 6.35 -6.62
C ILE A 80 16.48 5.25 -6.18
N TYR A 81 15.94 4.29 -5.43
CA TYR A 81 16.66 3.11 -4.96
C TYR A 81 16.05 1.83 -5.53
N GLU A 82 16.93 0.90 -5.87
CA GLU A 82 16.60 -0.50 -6.02
C GLU A 82 16.82 -1.22 -4.69
N PHE A 83 15.79 -1.90 -4.21
CA PHE A 83 15.85 -2.69 -3.00
C PHE A 83 15.62 -4.17 -3.32
N GLU A 84 16.51 -5.03 -2.83
CA GLU A 84 16.23 -6.47 -2.76
C GLU A 84 15.59 -6.75 -1.40
N VAL A 85 14.38 -7.31 -1.39
CA VAL A 85 13.60 -7.56 -0.16
C VAL A 85 13.32 -9.04 0.05
N LYS A 86 13.24 -9.45 1.32
CA LYS A 86 12.85 -10.79 1.75
C LYS A 86 11.86 -10.69 2.91
N ASP A 87 10.75 -11.41 2.82
CA ASP A 87 9.70 -11.47 3.85
C ASP A 87 9.16 -10.07 4.25
N MET A 88 8.97 -9.18 3.26
CA MET A 88 8.49 -7.82 3.46
C MET A 88 7.04 -7.82 4.02
N PRO A 89 6.80 -7.28 5.23
CA PRO A 89 5.48 -7.34 5.85
C PRO A 89 4.55 -6.30 5.24
N VAL A 90 3.67 -6.75 4.34
CA VAL A 90 2.68 -5.92 3.65
C VAL A 90 1.31 -6.60 3.60
N THR A 91 0.28 -5.81 3.35
CA THR A 91 -1.10 -6.30 3.17
C THR A 91 -1.71 -5.71 1.92
N VAL A 92 -2.51 -6.48 1.19
CA VAL A 92 -3.28 -5.97 0.05
C VAL A 92 -4.29 -4.95 0.54
N SER A 93 -4.16 -3.71 0.06
CA SER A 93 -5.04 -2.60 0.40
C SER A 93 -6.06 -2.30 -0.68
N VAL A 94 -5.67 -2.47 -1.94
CA VAL A 94 -6.53 -2.43 -3.12
C VAL A 94 -6.11 -3.60 -4.00
N ASP A 95 -7.05 -4.48 -4.32
CA ASP A 95 -6.82 -5.59 -5.23
C ASP A 95 -6.91 -5.17 -6.71
N SER A 96 -6.67 -6.11 -7.62
CA SER A 96 -6.71 -5.85 -9.07
C SER A 96 -8.11 -5.62 -9.63
N LEU A 97 -9.17 -5.83 -8.82
CA LEU A 97 -10.55 -5.52 -9.18
C LEU A 97 -10.97 -4.13 -8.68
N GLY A 98 -10.09 -3.45 -7.94
CA GLY A 98 -10.35 -2.15 -7.33
C GLY A 98 -11.07 -2.25 -5.98
N GLU A 99 -11.17 -3.42 -5.36
CA GLU A 99 -11.74 -3.55 -4.02
C GLU A 99 -10.75 -3.00 -2.99
N SER A 100 -11.18 -2.03 -2.19
CA SER A 100 -10.35 -1.37 -1.17
C SER A 100 -10.73 -1.81 0.23
N VAL A 101 -9.75 -2.33 1.00
CA VAL A 101 -9.93 -2.71 2.41
C VAL A 101 -10.31 -1.53 3.31
N HIS A 102 -9.92 -0.31 2.93
CA HIS A 102 -10.30 0.90 3.67
C HIS A 102 -11.78 1.25 3.51
N VAL A 103 -12.45 0.67 2.50
CA VAL A 103 -13.89 0.79 2.28
C VAL A 103 -14.61 -0.43 2.82
N THR A 104 -14.20 -1.64 2.42
CA THR A 104 -14.93 -2.88 2.74
C THR A 104 -14.65 -3.38 4.16
N GLY A 105 -13.48 -3.06 4.73
CA GLY A 105 -13.09 -3.42 6.09
C GLY A 105 -14.03 -2.83 7.15
N PRO A 106 -14.20 -1.49 7.24
CA PRO A 106 -15.12 -0.87 8.19
C PRO A 106 -16.56 -1.39 8.07
N GLN A 107 -17.06 -1.55 6.85
CA GLN A 107 -18.41 -2.09 6.58
C GLN A 107 -18.57 -3.53 7.09
N THR A 108 -17.58 -4.38 6.80
CA THR A 108 -17.58 -5.78 7.24
C THR A 108 -17.60 -5.88 8.76
N TRP A 109 -16.79 -5.09 9.44
CA TRP A 109 -16.72 -5.11 10.90
C TRP A 109 -17.96 -4.51 11.57
N ALA A 110 -18.50 -3.42 11.04
CA ALA A 110 -19.75 -2.83 11.53
C ALA A 110 -20.88 -3.87 11.53
N ARG A 111 -21.11 -4.54 10.38
CA ARG A 111 -22.11 -5.59 10.25
C ARG A 111 -21.87 -6.78 11.19
N ARG A 112 -20.60 -7.20 11.37
CA ARG A 112 -20.26 -8.30 12.29
C ARG A 112 -20.56 -7.94 13.75
N ILE A 113 -20.29 -6.70 14.14
CA ILE A 113 -20.55 -6.20 15.50
C ILE A 113 -22.06 -6.11 15.73
N GLU A 114 -22.82 -5.54 14.80
CA GLU A 114 -24.29 -5.49 14.85
C GLU A 114 -24.90 -6.89 15.03
N ASN A 115 -24.46 -7.86 14.22
CA ASN A 115 -24.93 -9.24 14.32
C ASN A 115 -24.61 -9.88 15.69
N ARG A 116 -23.43 -9.61 16.26
CA ARG A 116 -23.06 -10.12 17.59
C ARG A 116 -23.91 -9.50 18.70
N ILE A 117 -24.19 -8.20 18.62
CA ILE A 117 -25.06 -7.51 19.58
C ILE A 117 -26.47 -8.09 19.50
N ALA A 118 -27.02 -8.23 18.29
CA ALA A 118 -28.36 -8.79 18.09
C ALA A 118 -28.48 -10.21 18.66
N ALA A 119 -27.47 -11.07 18.44
CA ALA A 119 -27.44 -12.42 19.00
C ALA A 119 -27.39 -12.44 20.53
N ALA A 120 -26.68 -11.50 21.16
CA ALA A 120 -26.56 -11.42 22.61
C ALA A 120 -27.81 -10.82 23.32
N THR A 121 -28.71 -10.17 22.58
CA THR A 121 -29.95 -9.59 23.11
C THR A 121 -31.18 -10.51 23.01
N VAL A 122 -31.01 -11.70 22.40
CA VAL A 122 -32.08 -12.70 22.22
C VAL A 122 -32.02 -13.80 23.30
N ASP A 123 -31.02 -13.76 24.17
CA ASP A 123 -30.89 -14.54 25.41
C ASP A 123 -31.30 -13.71 26.64
#